data_AF-A0A0R2H3V3-F1
#
_entry.id   AF-A0A0R2H3V3-F1
#
_cell.length_a   1.000
_cell.length_b   1.000
_cell.length_c   1.000
_cell.angle_alpha   90.00
_cell.angle_beta   90.00
_cell.angle_gamma   90.00
#
_symmetry.space_group_name_H-M   'P 1'
#
loop_
_entity.id
_entity.type
_entity.pdbx_description
1 polymer ?
#
loop_
_entity_poly.entity_id
_entity_poly.type
_entity_poly.pdbx_seq_one_letter_code
_entity_poly.pdbx_strand_id
1 'polypeptide(L)'
;MRVTNAQAVSRADAPVLYELVEELCLAGGLPMPALYVTPGEEPNAFATGRDPEHASLAVTAGLLAMMDQEELRGVLGHELAHIRNYDIRVTTLTAALVQLVLLTGITLVAFGWGLFASRVGGWLKLVLVIFGVAVLGLGLPLLVLGFPLAKLMFFALSRQREYLADAGSADLTRDPRGLISALQKLAALPAPGEATNLVVNSLAFNAAPPQRWWANLLADHPALEKRIARLQASA
;
A
#
# COMPACT_ATOMS: atom_id res chain seq x y z
N MET A 1 -11.15 7.24 -7.03
CA MET A 1 -11.57 8.05 -8.19
C MET A 1 -12.13 9.41 -7.80
N ARG A 2 -13.21 9.52 -7.00
CA ARG A 2 -13.73 10.85 -6.57
C ARG A 2 -12.74 11.67 -5.74
N VAL A 3 -11.99 11.03 -4.85
CA VAL A 3 -10.98 11.68 -3.98
C VAL A 3 -9.84 12.30 -4.79
N THR A 4 -9.55 11.76 -5.97
CA THR A 4 -8.47 12.24 -6.85
C THR A 4 -8.98 13.05 -8.04
N ASN A 5 -10.30 13.31 -8.15
CA ASN A 5 -10.91 13.90 -9.36
C ASN A 5 -10.53 13.17 -10.66
N ALA A 6 -10.36 11.84 -10.60
CA ALA A 6 -10.00 11.05 -11.76
C ALA A 6 -11.16 10.94 -12.75
N GLN A 7 -10.89 11.16 -14.03
CA GLN A 7 -11.85 11.07 -15.11
C GLN A 7 -11.69 9.73 -15.82
N ALA A 8 -12.79 9.01 -16.03
CA ALA A 8 -12.76 7.77 -16.79
C ALA A 8 -12.37 8.07 -18.24
N VAL A 9 -11.46 7.28 -18.80
CA VAL A 9 -10.99 7.44 -20.17
C VAL A 9 -11.37 6.24 -21.02
N SER A 10 -11.82 6.51 -22.23
CA SER A 10 -12.03 5.50 -23.26
C SER A 10 -10.79 5.36 -24.14
N ARG A 11 -10.79 4.34 -25.02
CA ARG A 11 -9.75 4.16 -26.04
C ARG A 11 -9.61 5.38 -26.97
N ALA A 12 -10.69 6.14 -27.19
CA ALA A 12 -10.65 7.34 -28.01
C ALA A 12 -9.97 8.53 -27.29
N ASP A 13 -10.08 8.60 -25.96
CA ASP A 13 -9.55 9.71 -25.16
C ASP A 13 -8.04 9.55 -24.90
N ALA A 14 -7.58 8.32 -24.67
CA ALA A 14 -6.19 8.02 -24.34
C ALA A 14 -5.71 6.72 -25.04
N PRO A 15 -5.55 6.73 -26.38
CA PRO A 15 -5.30 5.51 -27.17
C PRO A 15 -4.02 4.80 -26.75
N VAL A 16 -2.91 5.53 -26.55
CA VAL A 16 -1.62 4.96 -26.15
C VAL A 16 -1.69 4.28 -24.79
N LEU A 17 -2.32 4.92 -23.80
CA LEU A 17 -2.49 4.34 -22.47
C LEU A 17 -3.35 3.07 -22.55
N TYR A 18 -4.44 3.11 -23.31
CA TYR A 18 -5.36 1.99 -23.47
C TYR A 18 -4.66 0.79 -24.12
N GLU A 19 -3.88 1.02 -25.18
CA GLU A 19 -3.12 0.00 -25.90
C GLU A 19 -2.06 -0.66 -25.01
N LEU A 20 -1.29 0.14 -24.27
CA LEU A 20 -0.28 -0.39 -23.34
C LEU A 20 -0.91 -1.27 -22.26
N VAL A 21 -2.01 -0.83 -21.65
CA VAL A 21 -2.69 -1.63 -20.63
C VAL A 21 -3.30 -2.89 -21.24
N GLU A 22 -3.91 -2.80 -22.43
CA GLU A 22 -4.49 -3.95 -23.13
C GLU A 22 -3.42 -5.00 -23.45
N GLU A 23 -2.27 -4.60 -23.99
CA GLU A 23 -1.12 -5.48 -24.26
C GLU A 23 -0.66 -6.22 -22.99
N LEU A 24 -0.50 -5.49 -21.89
CA LEU A 24 -0.05 -6.06 -20.62
C LEU A 24 -1.12 -6.97 -19.99
N CYS A 25 -2.41 -6.63 -20.12
CA CYS A 25 -3.51 -7.47 -19.66
C CYS A 25 -3.55 -8.78 -20.46
N LEU A 26 -3.36 -8.73 -21.78
CA LEU A 26 -3.25 -9.92 -22.62
C LEU A 26 -2.06 -10.79 -22.23
N ALA A 27 -0.88 -10.18 -22.01
CA ALA A 27 0.31 -10.90 -21.57
C ALA A 27 0.13 -11.54 -20.17
N GLY A 28 -0.60 -10.86 -19.28
CA GLY A 28 -0.85 -11.30 -17.91
C GLY A 28 -2.06 -12.20 -17.71
N GLY A 29 -2.87 -12.42 -18.74
CA GLY A 29 -4.16 -13.12 -18.62
C GLY A 29 -5.15 -12.39 -17.70
N LEU A 30 -5.13 -11.06 -17.70
CA LEU A 30 -5.97 -10.21 -16.85
C LEU A 30 -7.15 -9.62 -17.66
N PRO A 31 -8.31 -9.43 -17.02
CA PRO A 31 -9.37 -8.59 -17.59
C PRO A 31 -8.91 -7.13 -17.66
N MET A 32 -9.42 -6.39 -18.64
CA MET A 32 -9.12 -4.96 -18.79
C MET A 32 -9.70 -4.17 -17.60
N PRO A 33 -8.87 -3.48 -16.78
CA PRO A 33 -9.37 -2.64 -15.70
C PRO A 33 -10.01 -1.36 -16.25
N ALA A 34 -10.90 -0.75 -15.46
CA ALA A 34 -11.39 0.58 -15.79
C ALA A 34 -10.25 1.62 -15.68
N LEU A 35 -10.02 2.39 -16.74
CA LEU A 35 -8.93 3.35 -16.81
C LEU A 35 -9.38 4.76 -16.47
N TYR A 36 -8.52 5.46 -15.74
CA TYR A 36 -8.76 6.83 -15.33
C TYR A 36 -7.51 7.70 -15.50
N VAL A 37 -7.71 8.95 -15.90
CA VAL A 37 -6.67 9.98 -15.90
C VAL A 37 -7.02 11.05 -14.88
N THR A 38 -6.06 11.36 -14.02
CA THR A 38 -6.17 12.38 -12.97
C THR A 38 -5.44 13.64 -13.41
N PRO A 39 -6.02 14.85 -13.31
CA PRO A 39 -5.40 16.08 -13.83
C PRO A 39 -4.16 16.57 -13.05
N GLY A 40 -3.75 15.91 -11.97
CA GLY A 40 -2.62 16.33 -11.15
C GLY A 40 -1.27 16.31 -11.89
N GLU A 41 -0.42 17.29 -11.58
CA GLU A 41 0.94 17.43 -12.12
C GLU A 41 1.95 16.52 -11.41
N GLU A 42 1.67 16.12 -10.17
CA GLU A 42 2.52 15.18 -9.46
C GLU A 42 2.47 13.80 -10.13
N PRO A 43 3.62 13.24 -10.55
CA PRO A 43 3.66 11.96 -11.25
C PRO A 43 3.28 10.83 -10.30
N ASN A 44 2.19 10.14 -10.62
CA ASN A 44 1.71 8.99 -9.85
C ASN A 44 0.85 8.07 -10.72
N ALA A 45 0.83 6.79 -10.35
CA ALA A 45 -0.14 5.81 -10.82
C ALA A 45 -0.54 4.95 -9.63
N PHE A 46 -1.76 4.41 -9.66
CA PHE A 46 -2.21 3.45 -8.66
C PHE A 46 -3.32 2.55 -9.21
N ALA A 47 -3.30 1.30 -8.77
CA ALA A 47 -4.40 0.35 -8.94
C ALA A 47 -5.32 0.28 -7.71
N THR A 48 -6.61 0.06 -7.94
CA THR A 48 -7.59 -0.21 -6.89
C THR A 48 -8.64 -1.22 -7.38
N GLY A 49 -9.40 -1.83 -6.46
CA GLY A 49 -10.37 -2.87 -6.78
C GLY A 49 -10.37 -4.00 -5.76
N ARG A 50 -11.42 -4.83 -5.82
CA ARG A 50 -11.59 -5.99 -4.92
C ARG A 50 -10.98 -7.29 -5.46
N ASP A 51 -10.88 -7.37 -6.77
CA ASP A 51 -10.39 -8.50 -7.59
C ASP A 51 -10.05 -7.97 -9.00
N PRO A 52 -9.33 -8.76 -9.83
CA PRO A 52 -9.01 -8.37 -11.20
C PRO A 52 -10.22 -7.96 -12.02
N GLU A 53 -11.35 -8.66 -11.89
CA GLU A 53 -12.57 -8.41 -12.66
C GLU A 53 -13.23 -7.06 -12.34
N HIS A 54 -12.96 -6.53 -11.15
CA HIS A 54 -13.47 -5.23 -10.69
C HIS A 54 -12.34 -4.28 -10.32
N ALA A 55 -11.24 -4.33 -11.08
CA ALA A 55 -10.09 -3.47 -10.91
C ALA A 55 -10.25 -2.14 -11.67
N SER A 56 -9.55 -1.12 -11.19
CA SER A 56 -9.43 0.18 -11.82
C SER A 56 -8.01 0.68 -11.68
N LEU A 57 -7.49 1.30 -12.74
CA LEU A 57 -6.14 1.85 -12.79
C LEU A 57 -6.23 3.34 -13.10
N ALA A 58 -5.59 4.15 -12.27
CA ALA A 58 -5.51 5.60 -12.45
C ALA A 58 -4.07 6.03 -12.70
N VAL A 59 -3.89 6.95 -13.64
CA VAL A 59 -2.61 7.60 -13.93
C VAL A 59 -2.77 9.11 -13.87
N THR A 60 -1.78 9.84 -13.36
CA THR A 60 -1.82 11.31 -13.38
C THR A 60 -1.33 11.86 -14.72
N ALA A 61 -1.84 13.02 -15.12
CA ALA A 61 -1.37 13.75 -16.30
C ALA A 61 0.14 14.05 -16.20
N GLY A 62 0.63 14.36 -14.99
CA GLY A 62 2.05 14.52 -14.72
C GLY A 62 2.90 13.29 -15.04
N LEU A 63 2.43 12.09 -14.70
CA LEU A 63 3.16 10.86 -15.03
C LEU A 63 3.19 10.62 -16.55
N LEU A 64 2.05 10.80 -17.22
CA LEU A 64 1.95 10.64 -18.69
C LEU A 64 2.84 11.62 -19.45
N ALA A 65 3.04 12.83 -18.92
CA ALA A 65 3.91 13.83 -19.53
C ALA A 65 5.41 13.58 -19.26
N MET A 66 5.74 12.90 -18.16
CA MET A 66 7.11 12.67 -17.72
C MET A 66 7.73 11.39 -18.29
N MET A 67 6.93 10.34 -18.41
CA MET A 67 7.39 9.01 -18.79
C MET A 67 7.29 8.80 -20.29
N ASP A 68 8.31 8.20 -20.88
CA ASP A 68 8.22 7.66 -22.24
C ASP A 68 7.41 6.36 -22.26
N GLN A 69 7.24 5.77 -23.45
CA GLN A 69 6.40 4.60 -23.63
C GLN A 69 6.95 3.34 -22.92
N GLU A 70 8.28 3.16 -22.87
CA GLU A 70 8.90 2.00 -22.22
C GLU A 70 8.82 2.13 -20.69
N GLU A 71 9.06 3.32 -20.17
CA GLU A 71 8.92 3.65 -18.76
C GLU A 71 7.48 3.53 -18.28
N LEU A 72 6.54 4.11 -19.03
CA LEU A 72 5.12 4.02 -18.72
C LEU A 72 4.65 2.56 -18.74
N ARG A 73 5.10 1.76 -19.72
CA ARG A 73 4.81 0.32 -19.77
C ARG A 73 5.35 -0.40 -18.51
N GLY A 74 6.55 -0.04 -18.03
CA GLY A 74 7.11 -0.56 -16.79
C GLY A 74 6.27 -0.22 -15.54
N VAL A 75 5.84 1.04 -15.41
CA VAL A 75 4.98 1.47 -14.29
C VAL A 75 3.61 0.78 -14.36
N LEU A 76 2.98 0.73 -15.53
CA LEU A 76 1.70 0.04 -15.73
C LEU A 76 1.82 -1.46 -15.44
N GLY A 77 2.92 -2.10 -15.83
CA GLY A 77 3.21 -3.49 -15.51
C GLY A 77 3.27 -3.74 -14.00
N HIS A 78 3.84 -2.80 -13.24
CA HIS A 78 3.89 -2.88 -11.78
C HIS A 78 2.49 -2.76 -11.16
N GLU A 79 1.69 -1.79 -11.59
CA GLU A 79 0.31 -1.63 -11.10
C GLU A 79 -0.60 -2.82 -11.46
N LEU A 80 -0.43 -3.38 -12.67
CA LEU A 80 -1.14 -4.59 -13.06
C LEU A 80 -0.68 -5.82 -12.28
N ALA A 81 0.60 -5.90 -11.87
CA ALA A 81 1.08 -6.96 -11.01
C ALA A 81 0.41 -6.93 -9.62
N HIS A 82 0.14 -5.74 -9.06
CA HIS A 82 -0.66 -5.62 -7.83
C HIS A 82 -2.08 -6.18 -7.98
N ILE A 83 -2.71 -5.91 -9.13
CA ILE A 83 -4.04 -6.46 -9.46
C ILE A 83 -3.97 -7.98 -9.57
N ARG A 84 -3.01 -8.51 -10.35
CA ARG A 84 -2.78 -9.95 -10.56
C ARG A 84 -2.57 -10.70 -9.24
N ASN A 85 -1.83 -10.10 -8.32
CA ASN A 85 -1.43 -10.72 -7.05
C ASN A 85 -2.43 -10.50 -5.90
N TYR A 86 -3.57 -9.84 -6.16
CA TYR A 86 -4.58 -9.50 -5.16
C TYR A 86 -4.05 -8.64 -4.01
N ASP A 87 -3.07 -7.78 -4.29
CA ASP A 87 -2.32 -7.10 -3.23
C ASP A 87 -3.21 -6.17 -2.40
N ILE A 88 -4.17 -5.48 -3.04
CA ILE A 88 -5.18 -4.66 -2.35
C ILE A 88 -5.98 -5.49 -1.33
N ARG A 89 -6.35 -6.72 -1.67
CA ARG A 89 -7.09 -7.62 -0.77
C ARG A 89 -6.21 -8.06 0.40
N VAL A 90 -4.98 -8.46 0.11
CA VAL A 90 -4.01 -8.92 1.13
C VAL A 90 -3.68 -7.77 2.09
N THR A 91 -3.39 -6.57 1.60
CA THR A 91 -3.06 -5.41 2.43
C THR A 91 -4.26 -4.95 3.25
N THR A 92 -5.48 -4.93 2.67
CA THR A 92 -6.72 -4.60 3.40
C THR A 92 -7.00 -5.58 4.53
N LEU A 93 -6.89 -6.90 4.27
CA LEU A 93 -7.08 -7.93 5.30
C LEU A 93 -6.02 -7.81 6.40
N THR A 94 -4.76 -7.59 6.03
CA THR A 94 -3.68 -7.43 7.00
C THR A 94 -3.88 -6.18 7.85
N ALA A 95 -4.29 -5.06 7.25
CA ALA A 95 -4.62 -3.83 7.97
C ALA A 95 -5.78 -4.06 8.95
N ALA A 96 -6.84 -4.76 8.52
CA ALA A 96 -7.96 -5.11 9.39
C ALA A 96 -7.53 -5.96 10.59
N LEU A 97 -6.62 -6.92 10.40
CA LEU A 97 -6.07 -7.74 11.49
C LEU A 97 -5.22 -6.91 12.46
N VAL A 98 -4.40 -5.98 11.96
CA VAL A 98 -3.64 -5.05 12.83
C VAL A 98 -4.59 -4.19 13.66
N GLN A 99 -5.67 -3.67 13.05
CA GLN A 99 -6.68 -2.89 13.75
C GLN A 99 -7.45 -3.74 14.77
N LEU A 100 -7.72 -5.02 14.46
CA LEU A 100 -8.34 -5.94 15.40
C LEU A 100 -7.46 -6.14 16.64
N VAL A 101 -6.15 -6.31 16.48
CA VAL A 101 -5.19 -6.41 17.60
C VAL A 101 -5.23 -5.14 18.46
N LEU A 102 -5.19 -3.96 17.82
CA LEU A 102 -5.26 -2.67 18.52
C LEU A 102 -6.56 -2.53 19.31
N LEU A 103 -7.71 -2.71 18.65
CA LEU A 103 -9.02 -2.55 19.27
C LEU A 103 -9.23 -3.55 20.40
N THR A 104 -8.83 -4.81 20.21
CA THR A 104 -8.90 -5.83 21.26
C THR A 104 -8.06 -5.41 22.47
N GLY A 105 -6.83 -4.92 22.25
CA GLY A 105 -5.98 -4.42 23.32
C GLY A 105 -6.61 -3.25 24.07
N ILE A 106 -7.13 -2.24 23.35
CA ILE A 106 -7.80 -1.07 23.95
C ILE A 106 -9.02 -1.52 24.76
N THR A 107 -9.87 -2.38 24.18
CA THR A 107 -11.09 -2.85 24.84
C THR A 107 -10.76 -3.65 26.10
N LEU A 108 -9.77 -4.54 26.06
CA LEU A 108 -9.35 -5.30 27.24
C LEU A 108 -8.78 -4.37 28.32
N VAL A 109 -7.93 -3.41 27.97
CA VAL A 109 -7.39 -2.46 28.95
C VAL A 109 -8.49 -1.58 29.55
N ALA A 110 -9.37 -1.02 28.72
CA ALA A 110 -10.48 -0.19 29.19
C ALA A 110 -11.43 -0.99 30.10
N PHE A 111 -11.77 -2.21 29.71
CA PHE A 111 -12.62 -3.10 30.50
C PHE A 111 -11.96 -3.51 31.82
N GLY A 112 -10.70 -3.96 31.77
CA GLY A 112 -9.93 -4.32 32.96
C GLY A 112 -9.75 -3.15 33.93
N TRP A 113 -9.52 -1.95 33.40
CA TRP A 113 -9.45 -0.72 34.19
C TRP A 113 -10.80 -0.37 34.83
N GLY A 114 -11.91 -0.49 34.09
CA GLY A 114 -13.25 -0.27 34.62
C GLY A 114 -13.61 -1.20 35.78
N LEU A 115 -13.20 -2.47 35.68
CA LEU A 115 -13.37 -3.45 36.76
C LEU A 115 -12.49 -3.13 37.97
N PHE A 116 -11.22 -2.81 37.74
CA PHE A 116 -10.26 -2.46 38.78
C PHE A 116 -10.65 -1.18 39.55
N ALA A 117 -11.13 -0.15 38.83
CA ALA A 117 -11.53 1.14 39.38
C ALA A 117 -12.99 1.17 39.89
N SER A 118 -13.68 0.02 39.90
CA SER A 118 -15.07 -0.06 40.31
C SER A 118 -15.27 0.38 41.77
N ARG A 119 -16.35 1.14 42.03
CA ARG A 119 -16.71 1.66 43.36
C ARG A 119 -17.62 0.73 44.16
N VAL A 120 -17.84 -0.50 43.71
CA VAL A 120 -18.64 -1.48 44.47
C VAL A 120 -17.98 -1.83 45.80
N GLY A 121 -18.78 -2.16 46.80
CA GLY A 121 -18.33 -2.51 48.16
C GLY A 121 -18.36 -4.01 48.44
N GLY A 122 -17.79 -4.41 49.58
CA GLY A 122 -17.84 -5.78 50.09
C GLY A 122 -16.99 -6.78 49.29
N TRP A 123 -17.32 -8.07 49.44
CA TRP A 123 -16.61 -9.19 48.82
C TRP A 123 -16.61 -9.12 47.28
N LEU A 124 -17.65 -8.54 46.69
CA LEU A 124 -17.78 -8.36 45.25
C LEU A 124 -16.66 -7.48 44.68
N LYS A 125 -16.19 -6.47 45.44
CA LYS A 125 -15.06 -5.62 45.04
C LYS A 125 -13.80 -6.44 44.83
N LEU A 126 -13.51 -7.38 45.73
CA LEU A 126 -12.32 -8.23 45.64
C LEU A 126 -12.34 -9.06 44.35
N VAL A 127 -13.50 -9.64 44.02
CA VAL A 127 -13.68 -10.43 42.79
C VAL A 127 -13.47 -9.57 41.54
N LEU A 128 -14.06 -8.37 41.49
CA LEU A 128 -13.90 -7.47 40.34
C LEU A 128 -12.46 -6.98 40.18
N VAL A 129 -11.75 -6.69 41.28
CA VAL A 129 -10.34 -6.26 41.22
C VAL A 129 -9.46 -7.40 40.69
N ILE A 130 -9.62 -8.62 41.19
CA ILE A 130 -8.85 -9.79 40.70
C ILE A 130 -9.10 -10.00 39.22
N PHE A 131 -10.36 -9.99 38.80
CA PHE A 131 -10.73 -10.14 37.39
C PHE A 131 -10.22 -8.98 36.53
N GLY A 132 -10.32 -7.74 37.02
CA GLY A 132 -9.79 -6.55 36.34
C GLY A 132 -8.29 -6.62 36.14
N VAL A 133 -7.52 -7.05 37.15
CA VAL A 133 -6.08 -7.26 37.04
C VAL A 133 -5.75 -8.36 36.03
N ALA A 134 -6.49 -9.47 36.03
CA ALA A 134 -6.29 -10.55 35.05
C ALA A 134 -6.54 -10.06 33.60
N VAL A 135 -7.60 -9.29 33.37
CA VAL A 135 -7.91 -8.70 32.06
C VAL A 135 -6.84 -7.67 31.66
N LEU A 136 -6.40 -6.80 32.58
CA LEU A 136 -5.31 -5.85 32.34
C LEU A 136 -4.00 -6.58 31.98
N GLY A 137 -3.72 -7.70 32.64
CA GLY A 137 -2.59 -8.57 32.37
C GLY A 137 -2.59 -9.19 30.97
N LEU A 138 -3.75 -9.26 30.31
CA LEU A 138 -3.88 -9.68 28.91
C LEU A 138 -3.86 -8.47 27.94
N GLY A 139 -4.60 -7.41 28.29
CA GLY A 139 -4.75 -6.23 27.43
C GLY A 139 -3.46 -5.42 27.27
N LEU A 140 -2.70 -5.22 28.35
CA LEU A 140 -1.48 -4.41 28.32
C LEU A 140 -0.38 -5.04 27.44
N PRO A 141 -0.03 -6.35 27.55
CA PRO A 141 0.92 -6.96 26.63
C PRO A 141 0.46 -6.92 25.17
N LEU A 142 -0.85 -7.09 24.92
CA LEU A 142 -1.38 -7.03 23.56
C LEU A 142 -1.20 -5.63 22.94
N LEU A 143 -1.36 -4.57 23.72
CA LEU A 143 -1.10 -3.19 23.26
C LEU A 143 0.39 -2.86 23.15
N VAL A 144 1.18 -3.19 24.16
CA VAL A 144 2.58 -2.77 24.26
C VAL A 144 3.49 -3.61 23.35
N LEU A 145 3.18 -4.89 23.16
CA LEU A 145 3.99 -5.80 22.35
C LEU A 145 3.23 -6.26 21.10
N GLY A 146 1.98 -6.67 21.25
CA GLY A 146 1.19 -7.23 20.15
C GLY A 146 0.96 -6.25 19.00
N PHE A 147 0.52 -5.02 19.31
CA PHE A 147 0.25 -4.01 18.27
C PHE A 147 1.52 -3.56 17.52
N PRO A 148 2.65 -3.21 18.18
CA PRO A 148 3.89 -2.89 17.47
C PRO A 148 4.38 -4.05 16.60
N LEU A 149 4.31 -5.30 17.09
CA LEU A 149 4.70 -6.46 16.31
C LEU A 149 3.79 -6.66 15.09
N ALA A 150 2.47 -6.50 15.25
CA ALA A 150 1.52 -6.57 14.15
C ALA A 150 1.79 -5.48 13.10
N LYS A 151 2.12 -4.25 13.51
CA LYS A 151 2.53 -3.17 12.60
C LYS A 151 3.82 -3.48 11.86
N LEU A 152 4.83 -4.01 12.54
CA LEU A 152 6.08 -4.44 11.90
C LEU A 152 5.83 -5.52 10.84
N MET A 153 4.94 -6.48 11.13
CA MET A 153 4.54 -7.50 10.16
C MET A 153 3.77 -6.93 8.98
N PHE A 154 2.89 -5.96 9.21
CA PHE A 154 2.21 -5.24 8.14
C PHE A 154 3.21 -4.52 7.20
N PHE A 155 4.17 -3.78 7.75
CA PHE A 155 5.18 -3.10 6.94
C PHE A 155 6.10 -4.09 6.20
N ALA A 156 6.46 -5.21 6.84
CA ALA A 156 7.22 -6.26 6.18
C ALA A 156 6.45 -6.87 5.00
N LEU A 157 5.16 -7.15 5.18
CA LEU A 157 4.29 -7.66 4.12
C LEU A 157 4.17 -6.64 2.98
N SER A 158 3.94 -5.36 3.28
CA SER A 158 3.85 -4.28 2.29
C SER A 158 5.08 -4.23 1.39
N ARG A 159 6.29 -4.23 1.99
CA ARG A 159 7.54 -4.24 1.22
C ARG A 159 7.72 -5.49 0.36
N GLN A 160 7.28 -6.66 0.82
CA GLN A 160 7.35 -7.88 0.02
C GLN A 160 6.41 -7.83 -1.18
N ARG A 161 5.26 -7.17 -1.05
CA ARG A 161 4.29 -6.98 -2.14
C ARG A 161 4.86 -6.08 -3.22
N GLU A 162 5.52 -4.99 -2.84
CA GLU A 162 6.26 -4.11 -3.77
C GLU A 162 7.32 -4.87 -4.56
N TYR A 163 8.12 -5.72 -3.90
CA TYR A 163 9.14 -6.52 -4.59
C TYR A 163 8.52 -7.56 -5.53
N LEU A 164 7.38 -8.14 -5.17
CA LEU A 164 6.63 -9.06 -6.04
C LEU A 164 6.01 -8.31 -7.23
N ALA A 165 5.59 -7.06 -7.05
CA ALA A 165 5.07 -6.22 -8.12
C ALA A 165 6.18 -5.77 -9.08
N ASP A 166 7.38 -5.44 -8.57
CA ASP A 166 8.55 -5.15 -9.40
C ASP A 166 8.93 -6.36 -10.28
N ALA A 167 9.01 -7.55 -9.69
CA ALA A 167 9.26 -8.78 -10.43
C ALA A 167 8.11 -9.10 -11.41
N GLY A 168 6.87 -8.85 -11.00
CA GLY A 168 5.68 -9.02 -11.84
C GLY A 168 5.66 -8.08 -13.04
N SER A 169 6.13 -6.84 -12.88
CA SER A 169 6.29 -5.91 -13.99
C SER A 169 7.29 -6.45 -15.00
N ALA A 170 8.47 -6.88 -14.56
CA ALA A 170 9.48 -7.46 -15.45
C ALA A 170 8.98 -8.72 -16.19
N ASP A 171 8.16 -9.54 -15.53
CA ASP A 171 7.50 -10.72 -16.12
C ASP A 171 6.45 -10.32 -17.19
N LEU A 172 5.63 -9.31 -16.90
CA LEU A 172 4.59 -8.82 -17.80
C LEU A 172 5.17 -8.06 -19.02
N THR A 173 6.17 -7.21 -18.81
CA THR A 173 6.80 -6.42 -19.86
C THR A 173 7.86 -7.18 -20.64
N ARG A 174 8.38 -8.28 -20.06
CA ARG A 174 9.59 -9.00 -20.52
C ARG A 174 10.85 -8.12 -20.57
N ASP A 175 10.81 -6.98 -19.90
CA ASP A 175 11.90 -6.02 -19.86
C ASP A 175 11.88 -5.21 -18.54
N PRO A 176 12.84 -5.43 -17.62
CA PRO A 176 12.93 -4.67 -16.38
C PRO A 176 13.46 -3.23 -16.58
N ARG A 177 14.06 -2.90 -17.74
CA ARG A 177 14.75 -1.62 -17.96
C ARG A 177 13.80 -0.42 -17.92
N GLY A 178 12.60 -0.56 -18.48
CA GLY A 178 11.58 0.50 -18.46
C GLY A 178 11.20 0.88 -17.02
N LEU A 179 10.95 -0.12 -16.17
CA LEU A 179 10.66 0.13 -14.75
C LEU A 179 11.86 0.72 -14.00
N ILE A 180 13.08 0.23 -14.24
CA ILE A 180 14.30 0.79 -13.63
C ILE A 180 14.45 2.27 -14.00
N SER A 181 14.29 2.62 -15.28
CA SER A 181 14.44 3.98 -15.76
C SER A 181 13.37 4.91 -15.19
N ALA A 182 12.11 4.45 -15.13
CA ALA A 182 11.03 5.16 -14.48
C ALA A 182 11.33 5.45 -12.99
N LEU A 183 11.77 4.45 -12.23
CA LEU A 183 12.13 4.62 -10.81
C LEU A 183 13.29 5.61 -10.62
N GLN A 184 14.27 5.62 -11.53
CA GLN A 184 15.38 6.58 -11.50
C GLN A 184 14.89 8.02 -11.75
N LYS A 185 13.99 8.24 -12.71
CA LYS A 185 13.38 9.57 -12.94
C LYS A 185 12.63 10.06 -11.72
N LEU A 186 11.89 9.18 -11.05
CA LEU A 186 11.12 9.52 -9.86
C LEU A 186 12.00 9.78 -8.65
N ALA A 187 13.10 9.03 -8.48
CA ALA A 187 14.09 9.27 -7.44
C ALA A 187 14.81 10.63 -7.60
N ALA A 188 14.89 11.16 -8.83
CA ALA A 188 15.50 12.45 -9.11
C ALA A 188 14.58 13.64 -8.81
N LEU A 189 13.28 13.40 -8.58
CA LEU A 189 12.35 14.46 -8.22
C LEU A 189 12.63 14.96 -6.79
N PRO A 190 12.47 16.27 -6.54
CA PRO A 190 12.45 16.75 -5.17
C PRO A 190 11.36 16.00 -4.40
N ALA A 191 11.65 15.65 -3.14
CA ALA A 191 10.70 14.93 -2.30
C ALA A 191 9.32 15.60 -2.41
N PRO A 192 8.25 14.84 -2.66
CA PRO A 192 6.93 15.43 -2.81
C PRO A 192 6.67 16.35 -1.62
N GLY A 193 6.10 17.54 -1.90
CA GLY A 193 5.54 18.38 -0.84
C GLY A 193 4.53 17.56 -0.04
N GLU A 194 4.11 18.02 1.14
CA GLU A 194 3.04 17.34 1.88
C GLU A 194 1.81 17.18 0.97
N ALA A 195 1.64 16.00 0.38
CA ALA A 195 0.47 15.68 -0.41
C ALA A 195 -0.73 15.86 0.52
N THR A 196 -1.68 16.71 0.13
CA THR A 196 -2.79 17.16 0.98
C THR A 196 -3.74 16.04 1.41
N ASN A 197 -3.54 14.80 0.95
CA ASN A 197 -4.39 13.66 1.25
C ASN A 197 -3.58 12.40 1.62
N LEU A 198 -3.52 12.10 2.93
CA LEU A 198 -2.81 10.94 3.51
C LEU A 198 -3.19 9.59 2.87
N VAL A 199 -4.44 9.44 2.41
CA VAL A 199 -4.95 8.21 1.80
C VAL A 199 -4.39 7.98 0.39
N VAL A 200 -4.15 9.07 -0.36
CA VAL A 200 -3.60 8.98 -1.72
C VAL A 200 -2.08 8.77 -1.66
N ASN A 201 -1.42 9.34 -0.64
CA ASN A 201 0.01 9.16 -0.43
C ASN A 201 0.38 7.70 -0.08
N SER A 202 -0.45 7.01 0.70
CA SER A 202 -0.27 5.57 1.00
C SER A 202 -0.52 4.63 -0.20
N LEU A 203 -0.98 5.17 -1.32
CA LEU A 203 -1.19 4.46 -2.58
C LEU A 203 -0.22 4.94 -3.67
N ALA A 204 0.70 5.83 -3.32
CA ALA A 204 1.59 6.43 -4.31
C ALA A 204 2.72 5.48 -4.67
N PHE A 205 2.90 5.26 -5.97
CA PHE A 205 4.07 4.60 -6.54
C PHE A 205 5.39 5.29 -6.11
N ASN A 206 5.31 6.58 -5.77
CA ASN A 206 6.39 7.45 -5.31
C ASN A 206 6.27 7.81 -3.83
N ALA A 207 6.51 6.85 -2.94
CA ALA A 207 6.72 7.18 -1.54
C ALA A 207 8.12 7.76 -1.32
N ALA A 208 8.21 8.90 -0.63
CA ALA A 208 9.49 9.56 -0.35
C ALA A 208 10.44 8.63 0.43
N PRO A 209 11.74 8.60 0.09
CA PRO A 209 12.69 7.74 0.79
C PRO A 209 12.83 8.17 2.26
N PRO A 210 12.79 7.23 3.21
CA PRO A 210 12.98 7.54 4.63
C PRO A 210 14.43 8.00 4.89
N GLN A 211 14.60 9.21 5.43
CA GLN A 211 15.91 9.82 5.74
C GLN A 211 16.73 9.08 6.81
N ARG A 212 16.18 8.08 7.49
CA ARG A 212 16.82 7.37 8.62
C ARG A 212 16.70 5.87 8.47
N TRP A 213 17.75 5.14 8.86
CA TRP A 213 17.80 3.69 8.74
C TRP A 213 16.74 2.94 9.56
N TRP A 214 16.33 3.47 10.72
CA TRP A 214 15.20 2.96 11.51
C TRP A 214 13.83 3.28 10.89
N ALA A 215 13.73 4.37 10.13
CA ALA A 215 12.50 4.73 9.43
C ALA A 215 12.20 3.75 8.28
N ASN A 216 13.19 3.00 7.78
CA ASN A 216 12.96 1.87 6.88
C ASN A 216 12.10 0.76 7.50
N LEU A 217 12.08 0.61 8.83
CA LEU A 217 11.25 -0.40 9.50
C LEU A 217 9.78 0.02 9.54
N LEU A 218 9.52 1.33 9.54
CA LEU A 218 8.20 1.96 9.59
C LEU A 218 7.69 2.42 8.22
N ALA A 219 8.52 2.35 7.18
CA ALA A 219 8.13 2.65 5.80
C ALA A 219 7.29 1.51 5.22
N ASP A 220 6.18 1.90 4.61
CA ASP A 220 5.24 1.10 3.83
C ASP A 220 5.84 0.67 2.47
N HIS A 221 6.73 1.49 1.90
CA HIS A 221 7.47 1.17 0.68
C HIS A 221 8.97 0.95 0.92
N PRO A 222 9.62 0.02 0.19
CA PRO A 222 11.05 -0.14 0.24
C PRO A 222 11.75 1.02 -0.48
N ALA A 223 12.96 1.37 -0.01
CA ALA A 223 13.78 2.40 -0.65
C ALA A 223 14.00 2.11 -2.15
N LEU A 224 13.89 3.15 -2.99
CA LEU A 224 13.97 3.04 -4.45
C LEU A 224 15.28 2.39 -4.91
N GLU A 225 16.39 2.69 -4.24
CA GLU A 225 17.71 2.11 -4.58
C GLU A 225 17.71 0.59 -4.40
N LYS A 226 17.00 0.06 -3.40
CA LYS A 226 16.89 -1.39 -3.19
C LYS A 226 16.03 -2.06 -4.24
N ARG A 227 14.97 -1.39 -4.71
CA ARG A 227 14.11 -1.89 -5.80
C ARG A 227 14.91 -1.96 -7.10
N ILE A 228 15.61 -0.87 -7.44
CA ILE A 228 16.48 -0.79 -8.61
C ILE A 228 17.57 -1.88 -8.57
N ALA A 229 18.27 -2.03 -7.45
CA ALA A 229 19.33 -3.03 -7.32
C ALA A 229 18.81 -4.47 -7.50
N ARG A 230 17.59 -4.77 -7.02
CA ARG A 230 16.97 -6.10 -7.23
C ARG A 230 16.58 -6.32 -8.67
N LEU A 231 15.96 -5.33 -9.32
CA LEU A 231 15.58 -5.41 -10.73
C LEU A 231 16.80 -5.58 -11.63
N GLN A 232 17.90 -4.87 -11.35
CA GLN A 232 19.17 -5.02 -12.06
C GLN A 232 19.80 -6.40 -11.86
N ALA A 233 19.63 -7.02 -10.69
CA ALA A 233 20.12 -8.37 -10.44
C ALA A 233 19.27 -9.46 -11.13
N SER A 234 18.04 -9.15 -11.52
CA SER A 234 17.13 -10.05 -12.23
C SER A 234 17.07 -9.85 -13.75
N ALA A 235 17.75 -8.82 -14.26
CA ALA A 235 17.87 -8.50 -15.70
C ALA A 235 18.99 -9.32 -16.34
#